data_AF-A0A7J8MRY4-F1
#
_entry.id   AF-A0A7J8MRY4-F1
#
_cell.length_a   1.000
_cell.length_b   1.000
_cell.length_c   1.000
_cell.angle_alpha   90.00
_cell.angle_beta   90.00
_cell.angle_gamma   90.00
#
_symmetry.space_group_name_H-M   'P 1'
#
loop_
_entity.id
_entity.type
_entity.pdbx_description
1 polymer ?
#
loop_
_entity_poly.entity_id
_entity_poly.type
_entity_poly.pdbx_seq_one_letter_code
_entity_poly.pdbx_strand_id
1 'polypeptide(L)'
;NSSYTEKFTVIDDQRRVKETKGLEGDCLAIGCSVQILEYEIIEKSQNSSIIKSTISYAVKEEFQAKDPKPSIQVVEAIVQISKNNELEVNAPACEVWELYRNLGLFELAANELKNVVQSLQVLNGDGGVGTVVKTTFVP
;
A
#
# COMPACT_ATOMS: atom_id res chain seq x y z
N ASN A 1 -3.94 17.45 8.64
CA ASN A 1 -4.12 16.00 8.51
C ASN A 1 -3.30 15.52 7.35
N SER A 2 -2.51 14.48 7.54
CA SER A 2 -1.79 13.83 6.45
C SER A 2 -2.78 13.07 5.56
N SER A 3 -2.45 12.93 4.29
CA SER A 3 -3.20 12.10 3.35
C SER A 3 -2.25 11.36 2.43
N TYR A 4 -2.72 10.21 1.94
CA TYR A 4 -2.03 9.40 0.94
C TYR A 4 -2.99 9.16 -0.23
N THR A 5 -2.49 9.39 -1.44
CA THR A 5 -3.24 9.14 -2.68
C THR A 5 -2.50 8.09 -3.48
N GLU A 6 -3.21 7.07 -3.96
CA GLU A 6 -2.64 6.00 -4.74
C GLU A 6 -3.52 5.58 -5.91
N LYS A 7 -2.92 4.91 -6.88
CA LYS A 7 -3.58 4.34 -8.06
C LYS A 7 -3.36 2.84 -8.11
N PHE A 8 -4.40 2.07 -8.37
CA PHE A 8 -4.27 0.63 -8.61
C PHE A 8 -3.71 0.41 -10.02
N THR A 9 -2.55 -0.23 -10.11
CA THR A 9 -1.81 -0.44 -11.38
C THR A 9 -1.92 -1.87 -11.86
N VAL A 10 -2.01 -2.85 -10.95
CA VAL A 10 -2.17 -4.27 -11.28
C VAL A 10 -3.21 -4.90 -10.35
N ILE A 11 -4.09 -5.72 -10.92
CA ILE A 11 -4.94 -6.67 -10.20
C ILE A 11 -4.89 -7.97 -11.00
N ASP A 12 -4.21 -8.98 -10.46
CA ASP A 12 -4.04 -10.31 -11.06
C ASP A 12 -4.76 -11.34 -10.19
N ASP A 13 -5.94 -11.77 -10.64
CA ASP A 13 -6.77 -12.74 -9.92
C ASP A 13 -6.20 -14.15 -9.94
N GLN A 14 -5.39 -14.50 -10.95
CA GLN A 14 -4.80 -15.84 -11.05
C GLN A 14 -3.69 -15.99 -10.00
N ARG A 15 -2.89 -14.95 -9.83
CA ARG A 15 -1.80 -14.92 -8.85
C ARG A 15 -2.20 -14.37 -7.49
N ARG A 16 -3.38 -13.74 -7.39
CA ARG A 16 -3.83 -12.96 -6.23
C ARG A 16 -2.83 -11.86 -5.86
N VAL A 17 -2.42 -11.09 -6.87
CA VAL A 17 -1.44 -10.00 -6.75
C VAL A 17 -2.09 -8.67 -7.09
N LYS A 18 -1.97 -7.69 -6.19
CA LYS A 18 -2.38 -6.29 -6.43
C LYS A 18 -1.18 -5.37 -6.30
N GLU A 19 -1.00 -4.49 -7.27
CA GLU A 19 -0.01 -3.42 -7.21
C GLU A 19 -0.72 -2.06 -7.14
N THR A 20 -0.24 -1.19 -6.27
CA THR A 20 -0.63 0.21 -6.20
C THR A 20 0.59 1.10 -6.33
N LYS A 21 0.39 2.27 -6.94
CA LYS A 21 1.41 3.30 -7.09
C LYS A 21 0.97 4.55 -6.34
N GLY A 22 1.82 5.04 -5.44
CA GLY A 22 1.63 6.32 -4.78
C GLY A 22 1.62 7.48 -5.79
N LEU A 23 0.69 8.41 -5.62
CA LEU A 23 0.59 9.64 -6.40
C LEU A 23 0.94 10.88 -5.56
N GLU A 24 0.56 10.88 -4.28
CA GLU A 24 0.80 11.99 -3.35
C GLU A 24 0.86 11.48 -1.91
N GLY A 25 1.66 12.14 -1.06
CA GLY A 25 1.80 11.80 0.35
C GLY A 25 2.91 10.79 0.64
N ASP A 26 2.94 10.29 1.88
CA ASP A 26 3.90 9.29 2.37
C ASP A 26 5.35 9.55 1.92
N CYS A 27 6.03 8.56 1.33
CA CYS A 27 7.45 8.67 1.01
C CYS A 27 7.71 9.67 -0.14
N LEU A 28 6.70 9.95 -0.98
CA LEU A 28 6.77 10.97 -2.04
C LEU A 28 6.86 12.38 -1.46
N ALA A 29 6.22 12.63 -0.31
CA ALA A 29 6.29 13.91 0.39
C ALA A 29 7.67 14.18 1.02
N ILE A 30 8.46 13.13 1.28
CA ILE A 30 9.74 13.23 2.01
C ILE A 30 10.98 12.88 1.17
N GLY A 31 10.83 12.68 -0.14
CA GLY A 31 11.96 12.63 -1.07
C GLY A 31 11.95 11.51 -2.12
N CYS A 32 10.94 10.65 -2.13
CA CYS A 32 10.80 9.64 -3.18
C CYS A 32 10.25 10.24 -4.48
N SER A 33 10.74 9.74 -5.62
CA SER A 33 10.20 9.98 -6.95
C SER A 33 9.15 8.93 -7.33
N VAL A 34 9.24 7.72 -6.76
CA VAL A 34 8.32 6.61 -7.00
C VAL A 34 8.08 5.85 -5.69
N GLN A 35 6.83 5.43 -5.48
CA GLN A 35 6.43 4.47 -4.46
C GLN A 35 5.46 3.47 -5.09
N ILE A 36 5.74 2.19 -4.94
CA ILE A 36 4.93 1.07 -5.41
C ILE A 36 4.75 0.11 -4.24
N LEU A 37 3.52 -0.32 -4.02
CA LEU A 37 3.16 -1.30 -3.00
C LEU A 37 2.49 -2.49 -3.69
N GLU A 38 3.05 -3.67 -3.47
CA GLU A 38 2.52 -4.93 -3.99
C GLU A 38 2.00 -5.78 -2.83
N TYR A 39 0.80 -6.31 -2.98
CA TYR A 39 0.20 -7.29 -2.10
C TYR A 39 0.03 -8.62 -2.84
N GLU A 40 0.53 -9.70 -2.25
CA GLU A 40 0.37 -11.07 -2.74
C GLU A 40 -0.36 -11.90 -1.67
N ILE A 41 -1.48 -12.52 -2.04
CA ILE A 41 -2.25 -13.40 -1.15
C ILE A 41 -1.94 -14.86 -1.46
N ILE A 42 -1.21 -15.50 -0.56
CA ILE A 42 -0.69 -16.85 -0.72
C ILE A 42 -1.53 -17.80 0.13
N GLU A 43 -2.01 -18.88 -0.46
CA GLU A 43 -2.71 -19.94 0.28
C GLU A 43 -1.71 -20.77 1.08
N LYS A 44 -2.00 -20.96 2.37
CA LYS A 44 -1.19 -21.80 3.26
C LYS A 44 -1.91 -23.09 3.61
N SER A 45 -3.23 -23.01 3.81
CA SER A 45 -4.13 -24.14 4.01
C SER A 45 -5.54 -23.78 3.54
N GLN A 46 -6.47 -24.73 3.62
CA GLN A 46 -7.88 -24.48 3.28
C GLN A 46 -8.49 -23.30 4.07
N ASN A 47 -8.02 -23.05 5.31
CA ASN A 47 -8.58 -22.05 6.22
C ASN A 47 -7.57 -20.95 6.61
N SER A 48 -6.39 -20.90 5.96
CA SER A 48 -5.39 -19.88 6.27
C SER A 48 -4.60 -19.44 5.05
N SER A 49 -4.14 -18.20 5.10
CA SER A 49 -3.40 -17.54 4.03
C SER A 49 -2.32 -16.62 4.59
N ILE A 50 -1.39 -16.23 3.74
CA ILE A 50 -0.35 -15.25 4.02
C ILE A 50 -0.62 -14.02 3.16
N ILE A 51 -0.70 -12.86 3.80
CA ILE A 51 -0.63 -11.57 3.13
C ILE A 51 0.83 -11.18 3.09
N LYS A 52 1.41 -11.15 1.90
CA LYS A 52 2.76 -10.68 1.68
C LYS A 52 2.72 -9.28 1.08
N SER A 53 3.42 -8.34 1.71
CA SER A 53 3.48 -6.94 1.27
C SER A 53 4.90 -6.56 0.90
N THR A 54 5.08 -6.01 -0.30
CA THR A 54 6.37 -5.57 -0.83
C THR A 54 6.30 -4.09 -1.19
N ILE A 55 7.19 -3.27 -0.63
CA ILE A 55 7.31 -1.86 -0.98
C ILE A 55 8.55 -1.65 -1.85
N SER A 56 8.36 -1.03 -3.01
CA SER A 56 9.41 -0.57 -3.92
C SER A 56 9.37 0.95 -4.06
N TYR A 57 10.53 1.59 -4.10
CA TYR A 57 10.63 3.05 -4.18
C TYR A 57 11.88 3.48 -4.94
N ALA A 58 11.87 4.72 -5.41
CA ALA A 58 13.04 5.39 -5.93
C ALA A 58 13.15 6.77 -5.25
N VAL A 59 14.36 7.16 -4.86
CA VAL A 59 14.65 8.48 -4.29
C VAL A 59 14.92 9.47 -5.42
N LYS A 60 14.52 10.75 -5.31
CA LYS A 60 14.83 11.76 -6.34
C LYS A 60 16.35 11.92 -6.49
N GLU A 61 16.83 12.16 -7.72
CA GLU A 61 18.27 12.23 -8.02
C GLU A 61 19.01 13.31 -7.21
N GLU A 62 18.37 14.45 -6.94
CA GLU A 62 18.89 15.54 -6.11
C GLU A 62 19.26 15.13 -4.67
N PHE A 63 18.74 14.00 -4.23
CA PHE A 63 18.98 13.40 -2.92
C PHE A 63 19.98 12.24 -3.00
N GLN A 64 20.27 11.70 -4.19
CA GLN A 64 21.20 10.57 -4.36
C GLN A 64 22.69 10.99 -4.37
N ALA A 65 23.00 12.29 -4.45
CA ALA A 65 24.38 12.78 -4.60
C ALA A 65 25.07 13.14 -3.27
N LYS A 66 26.25 12.55 -3.05
CA LYS A 66 27.41 12.86 -2.14
C LYS A 66 27.20 13.28 -0.68
N ASP A 67 26.02 13.73 -0.26
CA ASP A 67 25.69 14.04 1.14
C ASP A 67 24.22 13.64 1.40
N PRO A 68 23.96 12.39 1.86
CA PRO A 68 22.60 11.92 2.06
C PRO A 68 21.93 12.76 3.15
N LYS A 69 20.91 13.55 2.78
CA LYS A 69 20.12 14.33 3.73
C LYS A 69 19.54 13.40 4.80
N PRO A 70 19.41 13.85 6.07
CA PRO A 70 18.85 13.04 7.15
C PRO A 70 17.51 12.37 6.83
N SER A 71 16.68 12.99 5.97
CA SER A 71 15.39 12.43 5.55
C SER A 71 15.51 11.15 4.71
N ILE A 72 16.58 10.97 3.94
CA ILE A 72 16.76 9.80 3.06
C ILE A 72 17.12 8.57 3.88
N GLN A 73 17.99 8.73 4.89
CA GLN A 73 18.36 7.63 5.78
C GLN A 73 17.13 7.12 6.57
N VAL A 74 16.22 8.03 6.94
CA VAL A 74 14.92 7.67 7.54
C VAL A 74 14.06 6.87 6.55
N VAL A 75 13.98 7.28 5.29
CA VAL A 75 13.29 6.51 4.24
C VAL A 75 13.91 5.13 4.07
N GLU A 76 15.23 5.02 3.97
CA GLU A 76 15.94 3.74 3.85
C GLU A 76 15.68 2.83 5.06
N ALA A 77 15.73 3.36 6.28
CA ALA A 77 15.46 2.60 7.49
C ALA A 77 14.01 2.09 7.54
N ILE A 78 13.02 2.94 7.22
CA ILE A 78 11.60 2.55 7.14
C ILE A 78 11.41 1.44 6.10
N VAL A 79 12.07 1.57 4.95
CA VAL A 79 12.03 0.56 3.89
C VAL A 79 12.62 -0.75 4.38
N GLN A 80 13.82 -0.76 4.96
CA GLN A 80 14.44 -2.02 5.40
C GLN A 80 13.57 -2.77 6.43
N ILE A 81 12.87 -2.03 7.29
CA ILE A 81 11.94 -2.62 8.26
C ILE A 81 10.64 -3.11 7.60
N SER A 82 10.21 -2.49 6.50
CA SER A 82 8.96 -2.84 5.78
C SER A 82 9.16 -3.75 4.57
N LYS A 83 10.41 -4.11 4.24
CA LYS A 83 10.77 -4.91 3.07
C LYS A 83 10.33 -6.37 3.31
N ASN A 84 9.24 -6.76 2.65
CA ASN A 84 8.67 -8.10 2.69
C ASN A 84 8.08 -8.46 4.05
N ASN A 85 6.98 -7.80 4.39
CA ASN A 85 6.19 -8.18 5.55
C ASN A 85 5.25 -9.34 5.17
N GLU A 86 5.30 -10.43 5.93
CA GLU A 86 4.39 -11.57 5.80
C GLU A 86 3.52 -11.65 7.05
N LEU A 87 2.20 -11.57 6.85
CA LEU A 87 1.21 -11.73 7.90
C LEU A 87 0.35 -12.96 7.61
N GLU A 88 0.39 -13.94 8.50
CA GLU A 88 -0.55 -15.06 8.44
C GLU A 88 -1.93 -14.65 8.98
N VAL A 89 -2.96 -15.02 8.23
CA VAL A 89 -4.37 -14.78 8.56
C VAL A 89 -5.12 -16.10 8.56
N ASN A 90 -5.95 -16.31 9.58
CA ASN A 90 -6.81 -17.48 9.72
C ASN A 90 -8.09 -17.33 8.87
N ALA A 91 -7.91 -17.06 7.57
CA ALA A 91 -8.97 -17.00 6.59
C ALA A 91 -8.51 -17.58 5.24
N PRO A 92 -9.41 -18.18 4.45
CA PRO A 92 -9.10 -18.68 3.11
C PRO A 92 -8.54 -17.57 2.21
N ALA A 93 -7.56 -17.93 1.38
CA ALA A 93 -6.92 -16.96 0.49
C ALA A 93 -7.88 -16.31 -0.51
N CYS A 94 -8.97 -16.98 -0.90
CA CYS A 94 -10.00 -16.37 -1.75
C CYS A 94 -10.76 -15.23 -1.04
N GLU A 95 -11.13 -15.40 0.23
CA GLU A 95 -11.83 -14.37 1.01
C GLU A 95 -10.94 -13.17 1.27
N VAL A 96 -9.69 -13.42 1.66
CA VAL A 96 -8.69 -12.35 1.82
C VAL A 96 -8.44 -11.64 0.49
N TRP A 97 -8.38 -12.37 -0.62
CA TRP A 97 -8.20 -11.77 -1.94
C TRP A 97 -9.37 -10.88 -2.36
N GLU A 98 -10.62 -11.28 -2.12
CA GLU A 98 -11.79 -10.45 -2.45
C GLU A 98 -11.76 -9.09 -1.72
N LEU A 99 -11.23 -9.05 -0.49
CA LEU A 99 -11.02 -7.82 0.26
C LEU A 99 -9.92 -6.95 -0.36
N TYR A 100 -8.79 -7.56 -0.71
CA TYR A 100 -7.60 -6.84 -1.18
C TYR A 100 -7.70 -6.36 -2.64
N ARG A 101 -8.28 -7.17 -3.53
CA ARG A 101 -8.34 -6.89 -4.98
C ARG A 101 -9.17 -5.65 -5.30
N ASN A 102 -10.15 -5.32 -4.45
CA ASN A 102 -11.10 -4.21 -4.65
C ASN A 102 -10.85 -3.06 -3.64
N LEU A 103 -11.90 -2.28 -3.36
CA LEU A 103 -11.93 -1.24 -2.33
C LEU A 103 -12.17 -1.78 -0.91
N GLY A 104 -12.47 -3.07 -0.77
CA GLY A 104 -12.91 -3.66 0.50
C GLY A 104 -11.96 -3.41 1.67
N LEU A 105 -10.64 -3.55 1.47
CA LEU A 105 -9.65 -3.25 2.51
C LEU A 105 -9.74 -1.81 3.00
N PHE A 106 -9.90 -0.86 2.07
CA PHE A 106 -9.96 0.56 2.38
C PHE A 106 -11.26 0.92 3.10
N GLU A 107 -12.38 0.37 2.65
CA GLU A 107 -13.68 0.54 3.27
C GLU A 107 -13.69 -0.04 4.69
N LEU A 108 -13.12 -1.24 4.86
CA LEU A 108 -12.94 -1.85 6.17
C LEU A 108 -12.09 -0.97 7.09
N ALA A 109 -10.95 -0.47 6.61
CA ALA A 109 -10.09 0.42 7.39
C ALA A 109 -10.81 1.72 7.78
N ALA A 110 -11.56 2.33 6.85
CA ALA A 110 -12.34 3.55 7.13
C ALA A 110 -13.46 3.32 8.14
N ASN A 111 -14.06 2.13 8.14
CA ASN A 111 -15.17 1.77 9.04
C ASN A 111 -14.69 1.33 10.43
N GLU A 112 -13.64 0.51 10.50
CA GLU A 112 -13.18 -0.12 11.74
C GLU A 112 -12.09 0.69 12.44
N LEU A 113 -11.24 1.39 11.68
CA LEU A 113 -10.10 2.14 12.22
C LEU A 113 -10.36 3.65 12.22
N LYS A 114 -11.51 4.08 12.75
CA LYS A 114 -11.91 5.51 12.81
C LYS A 114 -10.94 6.39 13.61
N ASN A 115 -10.16 5.78 14.47
CA ASN A 115 -9.08 6.43 15.23
C ASN A 115 -7.79 6.60 14.42
N VAL A 116 -7.72 6.07 13.19
CA VAL A 116 -6.57 6.16 12.29
C VAL A 116 -6.99 6.83 10.97
N VAL A 117 -8.07 6.33 10.35
CA VAL A 117 -8.60 6.81 9.08
C VAL A 117 -9.72 7.82 9.34
N GLN A 118 -9.53 9.05 8.90
CA GLN A 118 -10.55 10.10 8.97
C GLN A 118 -11.53 9.98 7.80
N SER A 119 -11.05 9.75 6.58
CA SER A 119 -11.91 9.59 5.40
C SER A 119 -11.24 8.81 4.29
N LEU A 120 -12.08 8.18 3.47
CA LEU A 120 -11.71 7.52 2.23
C LEU A 120 -12.48 8.16 1.08
N GLN A 121 -11.78 8.54 0.02
CA GLN A 121 -12.37 9.14 -1.18
C GLN A 121 -11.91 8.38 -2.41
N VAL A 122 -12.85 7.87 -3.20
CA VAL A 122 -12.56 7.34 -4.54
C VAL A 122 -12.57 8.51 -5.50
N LEU A 123 -11.40 8.89 -6.01
CA LEU A 123 -11.24 10.03 -6.92
C LEU A 123 -11.53 9.62 -8.38
N ASN A 124 -11.29 8.36 -8.73
CA ASN A 124 -11.54 7.79 -10.05
C ASN A 124 -11.68 6.26 -9.94
N GLY A 125 -12.49 5.64 -10.80
CA GLY A 125 -12.62 4.18 -10.93
C GLY A 125 -13.63 3.54 -9.98
N ASP A 126 -13.68 2.21 -10.02
CA ASP A 126 -14.71 1.35 -9.41
C ASP A 126 -14.14 0.30 -8.44
N GLY A 127 -12.83 0.36 -8.17
CA GLY A 127 -12.10 -0.65 -7.42
C GLY A 127 -11.20 -1.54 -8.29
N GLY A 128 -11.35 -1.51 -9.61
CA GLY A 128 -10.48 -2.18 -10.57
C GLY A 128 -9.19 -1.42 -10.91
N VAL A 129 -8.45 -1.92 -11.91
CA VAL A 129 -7.22 -1.28 -12.40
C VAL A 129 -7.52 0.13 -12.89
N GLY A 130 -6.71 1.11 -12.48
CA GLY A 130 -6.90 2.51 -12.79
C GLY A 130 -7.69 3.30 -11.73
N THR A 131 -8.26 2.61 -10.74
CA THR A 131 -8.90 3.26 -9.59
C THR A 131 -7.89 4.10 -8.82
N VAL A 132 -8.28 5.32 -8.44
CA VAL A 132 -7.50 6.26 -7.65
C VAL A 132 -8.23 6.54 -6.35
N VAL A 133 -7.54 6.34 -5.24
CA VAL A 133 -8.11 6.46 -3.90
C VAL A 133 -7.26 7.44 -3.09
N LYS A 134 -7.92 8.30 -2.33
CA LYS A 134 -7.29 9.19 -1.36
C LYS A 134 -7.78 8.86 0.04
N THR A 135 -6.83 8.50 0.91
CA THR A 135 -7.06 8.22 2.32
C THR A 135 -6.54 9.42 3.13
N THR A 136 -7.39 9.98 3.99
CA THR A 136 -6.98 11.04 4.94
C THR A 136 -6.94 10.44 6.34
N PHE A 137 -5.86 10.69 7.05
CA PHE A 137 -5.65 10.17 8.41
C PHE A 137 -6.11 11.19 9.45
N VAL A 138 -6.43 10.72 10.65
CA VAL A 138 -6.65 11.61 11.78
C VAL A 138 -5.36 12.42 12.07
N PRO A 139 -5.48 13.65 12.61
CA PRO A 139 -4.30 14.48 12.93
C PRO A 139 -3.37 13.83 13.96
#